data_AF-A0A8J7YDK6-F1
#
_entry.id   AF-A0A8J7YDK6-F1
#
_cell.length_a   1.000
_cell.length_b   1.000
_cell.length_c   1.000
_cell.angle_alpha   90.00
_cell.angle_beta   90.00
_cell.angle_gamma   90.00
#
_symmetry.space_group_name_H-M   'P 1'
#
loop_
_entity.id
_entity.type
_entity.pdbx_description
1 polymer ?
#
loop_
_entity_poly.entity_id
_entity_poly.type
_entity_poly.pdbx_seq_one_letter_code
_entity_poly.pdbx_strand_id
1 'polypeptide(L)'
;MDIPVSVGPMNEGERVRGPDMYVELAGPKSYGFELTRIVDNASDKVEIIGEDIDKMEEGSRTPFAVIVNVSGDSLEEELEGVLERKIHEIFNYVEGVMHLNQRDSLWVRINKDSFNKGLRLKHIGEVIREIYKGEFPFIKHVDVTFITDPDKVKEELEKAREIYSKRDDRTKNLHEEDVDVFYGCIMCQSFAPTHLCVITPDRPALCGGINYLDARAASKIDPEGAIFEIPKGNCIDEAKGMYDVVNDVVCEKSQGSIESMALHSALDKPSTSCGCFEAITFYIPEVDGFGVADRGFKGETPLGIPFSVLAGQCSGGQQVEGFCGMSIAYMKSSKFFQADGGWKRVTWMPKELKEKVLDAIPEELRDKIATEEDVSSIEELQNFLKEKSHPVVENWGSMATVEEESPMEEEHIEEYEEKVEGVERVEYVEGPTEPQGSEMTVPTMYLPEGFGGFPSDVKIILKNAVIKVEEIIIVREGNSKNKDR
;
A
#
# COMPACT_ATOMS: atom_id res chain seq x y z
N MET A 1 -18.59 14.28 23.96
CA MET A 1 -17.85 13.18 24.62
C MET A 1 -16.79 13.83 25.51
N ASP A 2 -16.57 13.31 26.71
CA ASP A 2 -15.50 13.79 27.60
C ASP A 2 -14.19 13.07 27.20
N ILE A 3 -13.55 13.56 26.13
CA ILE A 3 -12.31 13.01 25.58
C ILE A 3 -11.20 14.06 25.74
N PRO A 4 -10.04 13.69 26.31
CA PRO A 4 -8.98 14.64 26.65
C PRO A 4 -8.18 15.18 25.45
N VAL A 5 -8.46 14.68 24.25
CA VAL A 5 -7.76 15.00 23.00
C VAL A 5 -8.76 15.21 21.87
N SER A 6 -8.33 15.78 20.75
CA SER A 6 -9.21 15.96 19.61
C SER A 6 -9.57 14.61 18.96
N VAL A 7 -10.77 14.53 18.38
CA VAL A 7 -11.27 13.36 17.67
C VAL A 7 -11.83 13.82 16.33
N GLY A 8 -11.30 13.28 15.24
CA GLY A 8 -11.87 13.47 13.90
C GLY A 8 -10.89 13.15 12.77
N PRO A 9 -11.37 13.23 11.51
CA PRO A 9 -10.60 12.85 10.31
C PRO A 9 -9.29 13.63 10.11
N MET A 10 -9.17 14.82 10.69
CA MET A 10 -7.93 15.62 10.59
C MET A 10 -6.71 14.94 11.24
N ASN A 11 -6.94 14.00 12.16
CA ASN A 11 -5.88 13.30 12.88
C ASN A 11 -5.43 12.01 12.17
N GLU A 12 -6.16 11.54 11.14
CA GLU A 12 -5.99 10.20 10.57
C GLU A 12 -4.56 9.92 10.07
N GLY A 13 -3.88 10.97 9.60
CA GLY A 13 -2.51 10.92 9.06
C GLY A 13 -1.39 10.95 10.08
N GLU A 14 -1.71 11.06 11.37
CA GLU A 14 -0.70 11.11 12.41
C GLU A 14 0.11 9.81 12.48
N ARG A 15 1.42 9.96 12.69
CA ARG A 15 2.36 8.85 12.84
C ARG A 15 3.12 8.99 14.13
N VAL A 16 2.98 8.01 15.02
CA VAL A 16 3.70 7.98 16.30
C VAL A 16 5.03 7.24 16.12
N ARG A 17 6.11 8.02 16.07
CA ARG A 17 7.48 7.48 15.97
C ARG A 17 7.99 7.04 17.34
N GLY A 18 9.02 6.20 17.35
CA GLY A 18 9.59 5.64 18.58
C GLY A 18 9.91 6.66 19.69
N PRO A 19 10.53 7.82 19.38
CA PRO A 19 10.81 8.84 20.39
C PRO A 19 9.56 9.44 21.07
N ASP A 20 8.46 9.52 20.34
CA ASP A 20 7.20 10.16 20.77
C ASP A 20 6.19 9.16 21.36
N MET A 21 6.55 7.88 21.33
CA MET A 21 5.69 6.76 21.75
C MET A 21 5.71 6.59 23.27
N TYR A 22 4.53 6.59 23.88
CA TYR A 22 4.35 6.20 25.28
C TYR A 22 4.23 4.68 25.42
N VAL A 23 3.37 4.04 24.64
CA VAL A 23 3.23 2.58 24.63
C VAL A 23 2.94 2.06 23.22
N GLU A 24 3.43 0.85 22.94
CA GLU A 24 3.10 0.06 21.76
C GLU A 24 2.20 -1.11 22.18
N LEU A 25 1.04 -1.20 21.54
CA LEU A 25 0.04 -2.23 21.76
C LEU A 25 0.03 -3.16 20.55
N ALA A 26 0.23 -4.46 20.79
CA ALA A 26 0.47 -5.46 19.76
C ALA A 26 1.70 -5.08 18.88
N GLY A 27 1.55 -5.13 17.56
CA GLY A 27 2.60 -4.77 16.61
C GLY A 27 3.70 -5.81 16.41
N PRO A 28 4.71 -5.52 15.57
CA PRO A 28 5.63 -6.53 15.03
C PRO A 28 6.53 -7.22 16.05
N LYS A 29 6.61 -6.72 17.29
CA LYS A 29 7.43 -7.27 18.38
C LYS A 29 6.57 -7.77 19.55
N SER A 30 5.26 -7.88 19.34
CA SER A 30 4.29 -8.45 20.26
C SER A 30 3.23 -9.19 19.42
N TYR A 31 2.08 -9.50 19.99
CA TYR A 31 0.95 -10.13 19.31
C TYR A 31 -0.35 -9.46 19.74
N GLY A 32 -1.36 -9.55 18.88
CA GLY A 32 -2.65 -8.93 19.14
C GLY A 32 -3.60 -9.10 17.99
N PHE A 33 -4.85 -8.68 18.18
CA PHE A 33 -5.85 -8.75 17.13
C PHE A 33 -6.99 -7.74 17.31
N GLU A 34 -7.73 -7.47 16.24
CA GLU A 34 -9.01 -6.76 16.30
C GLU A 34 -10.14 -7.61 15.72
N LEU A 35 -11.27 -7.63 16.39
CA LEU A 35 -12.40 -8.47 15.97
C LEU A 35 -13.72 -7.73 16.16
N THR A 36 -14.49 -7.59 15.09
CA THR A 36 -15.90 -7.19 15.19
C THR A 36 -16.80 -8.41 15.08
N ARG A 37 -17.85 -8.49 15.90
CA ARG A 37 -18.88 -9.53 15.81
C ARG A 37 -20.27 -8.93 15.90
N ILE A 38 -21.18 -9.45 15.10
CA ILE A 38 -22.60 -9.20 15.27
C ILE A 38 -23.13 -10.19 16.30
N VAL A 39 -23.78 -9.69 17.33
CA VAL A 39 -24.33 -10.48 18.44
C VAL A 39 -25.78 -10.07 18.73
N ASP A 40 -26.52 -10.93 19.41
CA ASP A 40 -27.93 -10.65 19.72
C ASP A 40 -28.12 -9.60 20.82
N ASN A 41 -27.15 -9.43 21.72
CA ASN A 41 -27.35 -8.74 23.00
C ASN A 41 -26.17 -7.88 23.47
N ALA A 42 -25.63 -7.01 22.61
CA ALA A 42 -24.70 -5.97 23.07
C ALA A 42 -25.42 -4.96 24.00
N SER A 43 -24.67 -4.32 24.89
CA SER A 43 -25.20 -3.59 26.05
C SER A 43 -24.59 -2.21 26.29
N ASP A 44 -23.82 -1.69 25.32
CA ASP A 44 -23.14 -0.40 25.40
C ASP A 44 -22.02 -0.31 26.45
N LYS A 45 -21.36 -1.43 26.77
CA LYS A 45 -20.25 -1.43 27.75
C LYS A 45 -18.90 -1.16 27.10
N VAL A 46 -18.03 -0.47 27.84
CA VAL A 46 -16.59 -0.40 27.57
C VAL A 46 -15.87 -1.10 28.72
N GLU A 47 -15.13 -2.16 28.40
CA GLU A 47 -14.45 -3.04 29.36
C GLU A 47 -12.96 -3.17 29.02
N ILE A 48 -12.12 -3.27 30.05
CA ILE A 48 -10.68 -3.54 29.90
C ILE A 48 -10.38 -4.80 30.73
N ILE A 49 -9.88 -5.84 30.06
CA ILE A 49 -9.42 -7.08 30.68
C ILE A 49 -7.90 -7.03 30.75
N GLY A 50 -7.36 -6.76 31.94
CA GLY A 50 -5.95 -6.50 32.18
C GLY A 50 -5.72 -5.07 32.68
N GLU A 51 -4.55 -4.53 32.39
CA GLU A 51 -4.15 -3.19 32.81
C GLU A 51 -4.48 -2.13 31.73
N ASP A 52 -4.94 -0.95 32.14
CA ASP A 52 -5.02 0.21 31.25
C ASP A 52 -3.62 0.84 31.09
N ILE A 53 -3.47 1.73 30.11
CA ILE A 53 -2.17 2.25 29.71
C ILE A 53 -1.47 3.08 30.80
N ASP A 54 -2.18 3.61 31.81
CA ASP A 54 -1.55 4.33 32.93
C ASP A 54 -0.76 3.45 33.90
N LYS A 55 -0.95 2.14 33.83
CA LYS A 55 -0.17 1.16 34.61
C LYS A 55 1.02 0.61 33.83
N MET A 56 1.12 0.93 32.56
CA MET A 56 2.21 0.46 31.70
C MET A 56 3.42 1.38 31.81
N GLU A 57 4.62 0.81 31.62
CA GLU A 57 5.86 1.58 31.59
C GLU A 57 5.98 2.34 30.26
N GLU A 58 6.54 3.55 30.31
CA GLU A 58 6.82 4.31 29.08
C GLU A 58 7.82 3.55 28.19
N GLY A 59 7.51 3.46 26.90
CA GLY A 59 8.27 2.71 25.90
C GLY A 59 8.01 1.20 25.90
N SER A 60 7.12 0.71 26.77
CA SER A 60 6.80 -0.72 26.83
C SER A 60 6.01 -1.21 25.62
N ARG A 61 5.99 -2.54 25.47
CA ARG A 61 5.20 -3.26 24.47
C ARG A 61 4.28 -4.24 25.18
N THR A 62 2.99 -4.16 24.90
CA THR A 62 1.98 -4.99 25.57
C THR A 62 1.16 -5.75 24.53
N PRO A 63 0.93 -7.07 24.68
CA PRO A 63 -0.07 -7.77 23.87
C PRO A 63 -1.42 -7.07 23.97
N PHE A 64 -2.15 -6.98 22.87
CA PHE A 64 -3.37 -6.17 22.84
C PHE A 64 -4.43 -6.77 21.94
N ALA A 65 -5.68 -6.73 22.40
CA ALA A 65 -6.82 -6.98 21.54
C ALA A 65 -7.91 -5.93 21.70
N VAL A 66 -8.63 -5.67 20.62
CA VAL A 66 -9.90 -4.91 20.64
C VAL A 66 -10.99 -5.79 20.04
N ILE A 67 -12.04 -6.03 20.84
CA ILE A 67 -13.22 -6.76 20.40
C ILE A 67 -14.40 -5.81 20.43
N VAL A 68 -15.08 -5.66 19.31
CA VAL A 68 -16.28 -4.84 19.17
C VAL A 68 -17.46 -5.77 18.89
N ASN A 69 -18.39 -5.88 19.83
CA ASN A 69 -19.64 -6.61 19.57
C ASN A 69 -20.75 -5.60 19.27
N VAL A 70 -21.44 -5.76 18.16
CA VAL A 70 -22.52 -4.88 17.73
C VAL A 70 -23.85 -5.63 17.73
N SER A 71 -24.94 -4.94 18.06
CA SER A 71 -26.30 -5.46 17.91
C SER A 71 -27.22 -4.36 17.41
N GLY A 72 -28.24 -4.72 16.64
CA GLY A 72 -29.02 -3.77 15.87
C GLY A 72 -30.02 -4.46 14.95
N ASP A 73 -30.72 -3.67 14.15
CA ASP A 73 -31.68 -4.20 13.18
C ASP A 73 -30.98 -4.50 11.85
N SER A 74 -31.34 -5.59 11.19
CA SER A 74 -30.85 -5.92 9.83
C SER A 74 -29.32 -6.02 9.70
N LEU A 75 -28.64 -6.44 10.76
CA LEU A 75 -27.21 -6.74 10.75
C LEU A 75 -26.98 -8.17 10.22
N GLU A 76 -26.23 -8.29 9.14
CA GLU A 76 -25.80 -9.57 8.54
C GLU A 76 -24.33 -9.83 8.89
N GLU A 77 -23.94 -11.09 9.14
CA GLU A 77 -22.56 -11.46 9.50
C GLU A 77 -21.53 -11.01 8.46
N GLU A 78 -21.92 -10.88 7.19
CA GLU A 78 -21.10 -10.34 6.10
C GLU A 78 -20.64 -8.89 6.32
N LEU A 79 -21.26 -8.15 7.26
CA LEU A 79 -20.84 -6.79 7.60
C LEU A 79 -19.69 -6.76 8.61
N GLU A 80 -19.39 -7.87 9.27
CA GLU A 80 -18.40 -7.87 10.34
C GLU A 80 -17.04 -7.39 9.84
N GLY A 81 -16.60 -7.77 8.63
CA GLY A 81 -15.34 -7.29 8.05
C GLY A 81 -15.35 -5.78 7.77
N VAL A 82 -16.46 -5.25 7.27
CA VAL A 82 -16.65 -3.82 6.99
C VAL A 82 -16.58 -3.00 8.28
N LEU A 83 -17.30 -3.44 9.30
CA LEU A 83 -17.34 -2.78 10.60
C LEU A 83 -15.98 -2.91 11.30
N GLU A 84 -15.33 -4.08 11.23
CA GLU A 84 -13.99 -4.28 11.76
C GLU A 84 -12.98 -3.32 11.12
N ARG A 85 -13.09 -3.07 9.81
CA ARG A 85 -12.21 -2.10 9.15
C ARG A 85 -12.36 -0.68 9.68
N LYS A 86 -13.54 -0.29 10.18
CA LYS A 86 -13.76 1.02 10.81
C LYS A 86 -12.94 1.24 12.08
N ILE A 87 -12.51 0.16 12.75
CA ILE A 87 -11.62 0.26 13.91
C ILE A 87 -10.33 1.00 13.53
N HIS A 88 -9.77 0.74 12.35
CA HIS A 88 -8.58 1.44 11.84
C HIS A 88 -8.80 2.96 11.74
N GLU A 89 -9.88 3.40 11.09
CA GLU A 89 -10.19 4.84 10.95
C GLU A 89 -10.42 5.48 12.31
N ILE A 90 -11.24 4.85 13.15
CA ILE A 90 -11.63 5.38 14.45
C ILE A 90 -10.43 5.54 15.39
N PHE A 91 -9.53 4.56 15.44
CA PHE A 91 -8.31 4.72 16.22
C PHE A 91 -7.48 5.89 15.70
N ASN A 92 -7.31 6.01 14.39
CA ASN A 92 -6.53 7.10 13.79
C ASN A 92 -7.24 8.48 13.86
N TYR A 93 -8.56 8.53 14.12
CA TYR A 93 -9.26 9.80 14.39
C TYR A 93 -8.93 10.38 15.77
N VAL A 94 -8.47 9.56 16.71
CA VAL A 94 -8.06 10.00 18.04
C VAL A 94 -6.64 10.57 17.99
N GLU A 95 -6.47 11.85 18.30
CA GLU A 95 -5.18 12.54 18.30
C GLU A 95 -4.12 11.79 19.13
N GLY A 96 -2.97 11.56 18.52
CA GLY A 96 -1.84 10.82 19.08
C GLY A 96 -2.07 9.31 19.20
N VAL A 97 -3.07 8.75 18.54
CA VAL A 97 -3.23 7.30 18.38
C VAL A 97 -2.93 6.93 16.94
N MET A 98 -1.97 6.03 16.75
CA MET A 98 -1.67 5.46 15.45
C MET A 98 -2.11 4.00 15.45
N HIS A 99 -2.96 3.63 14.51
CA HIS A 99 -3.34 2.25 14.21
C HIS A 99 -2.89 1.88 12.81
N LEU A 100 -2.30 0.69 12.67
CA LEU A 100 -1.91 0.11 11.41
C LEU A 100 -2.38 -1.35 11.31
N ASN A 101 -2.48 -1.81 10.06
CA ASN A 101 -2.83 -3.17 9.66
C ASN A 101 -4.30 -3.51 9.92
N GLN A 102 -4.57 -4.77 10.27
CA GLN A 102 -5.90 -5.35 10.45
C GLN A 102 -5.80 -6.71 11.15
N ARG A 103 -6.95 -7.26 11.59
CA ARG A 103 -7.10 -8.62 12.13
C ARG A 103 -6.00 -8.95 13.15
N ASP A 104 -5.29 -10.07 13.02
CA ASP A 104 -4.23 -10.52 13.92
C ASP A 104 -2.84 -9.92 13.66
N SER A 105 -2.77 -8.95 12.74
CA SER A 105 -1.56 -8.17 12.48
C SER A 105 -1.64 -6.76 13.06
N LEU A 106 -2.61 -6.51 13.94
CA LEU A 106 -2.87 -5.22 14.60
C LEU A 106 -1.59 -4.59 15.16
N TRP A 107 -1.43 -3.29 14.91
CA TRP A 107 -0.35 -2.50 15.50
C TRP A 107 -0.84 -1.13 15.92
N VAL A 108 -0.81 -0.86 17.22
CA VAL A 108 -1.24 0.43 17.78
C VAL A 108 -0.10 1.09 18.56
N ARG A 109 0.02 2.41 18.44
CA ARG A 109 0.90 3.23 19.29
C ARG A 109 0.14 4.41 19.87
N ILE A 110 0.46 4.74 21.12
CA ILE A 110 -0.06 5.91 21.81
C ILE A 110 1.06 6.92 22.00
N ASN A 111 0.81 8.18 21.66
CA ASN A 111 1.73 9.30 21.81
C ASN A 111 1.82 9.77 23.27
N LYS A 112 3.02 10.20 23.71
CA LYS A 112 3.29 10.72 25.07
C LYS A 112 2.45 11.93 25.43
N ASP A 113 2.27 12.88 24.52
CA ASP A 113 1.52 14.10 24.76
C ASP A 113 0.03 13.81 24.93
N SER A 114 -0.52 12.93 24.09
CA SER A 114 -1.92 12.50 24.23
C SER A 114 -2.14 11.72 25.54
N PHE A 115 -1.21 10.85 25.92
CA PHE A 115 -1.25 10.19 27.24
C PHE A 115 -1.22 11.21 28.39
N ASN A 116 -0.33 12.20 28.32
CA ASN A 116 -0.17 13.26 29.33
C ASN A 116 -1.39 14.19 29.43
N LYS A 117 -2.11 14.41 28.32
CA LYS A 117 -3.42 15.09 28.31
C LYS A 117 -4.51 14.29 29.04
N GLY A 118 -4.29 13.00 29.28
CA GLY A 118 -5.17 12.11 30.01
C GLY A 118 -5.80 11.00 29.18
N LEU A 119 -5.39 10.80 27.92
CA LEU A 119 -5.93 9.74 27.06
C LEU A 119 -5.73 8.36 27.69
N ARG A 120 -6.73 7.49 27.57
CA ARG A 120 -6.80 6.13 28.15
C ARG A 120 -7.57 5.22 27.19
N LEU A 121 -7.44 3.91 27.32
CA LEU A 121 -8.17 2.97 26.46
C LEU A 121 -9.69 3.16 26.54
N LYS A 122 -10.21 3.45 27.74
CA LYS A 122 -11.65 3.72 27.93
C LYS A 122 -12.14 4.85 27.03
N HIS A 123 -11.37 5.93 26.86
CA HIS A 123 -11.73 7.04 25.99
C HIS A 123 -11.84 6.59 24.51
N ILE A 124 -10.90 5.76 24.03
CA ILE A 124 -10.93 5.19 22.68
C ILE A 124 -12.19 4.31 22.52
N GLY A 125 -12.53 3.51 23.54
CA GLY A 125 -13.74 2.69 23.52
C GLY A 125 -15.04 3.50 23.43
N GLU A 126 -15.12 4.64 24.13
CA GLU A 126 -16.26 5.56 24.00
C GLU A 126 -16.33 6.17 22.59
N VAL A 127 -15.18 6.53 21.99
CA VAL A 127 -15.14 7.03 20.61
C VAL A 127 -15.63 5.98 19.61
N ILE A 128 -15.20 4.72 19.75
CA ILE A 128 -15.68 3.60 18.91
C ILE A 128 -17.20 3.48 19.01
N ARG A 129 -17.77 3.46 20.22
CA ARG A 129 -19.21 3.32 20.42
C ARG A 129 -19.99 4.43 19.74
N GLU A 130 -19.56 5.67 19.92
CA GLU A 130 -20.28 6.83 19.39
C GLU A 130 -20.16 6.92 17.87
N ILE A 131 -18.97 6.68 17.30
CA ILE A 131 -18.79 6.71 15.84
C ILE A 131 -19.55 5.56 15.18
N TYR A 132 -19.51 4.34 15.72
CA TYR A 132 -20.30 3.22 15.18
C TYR A 132 -21.80 3.55 15.12
N LYS A 133 -22.36 4.09 16.20
CA LYS A 133 -23.78 4.47 16.22
C LYS A 133 -24.10 5.67 15.34
N GLY A 134 -23.16 6.58 15.19
CA GLY A 134 -23.29 7.78 14.35
C GLY A 134 -23.25 7.45 12.85
N GLU A 135 -22.30 6.62 12.43
CA GLU A 135 -22.11 6.23 11.02
C GLU A 135 -23.05 5.11 10.58
N PHE A 136 -23.49 4.25 11.50
CA PHE A 136 -24.36 3.12 11.19
C PHE A 136 -25.65 3.19 12.03
N PRO A 137 -26.68 3.94 11.59
CA PRO A 137 -27.90 4.17 12.37
C PRO A 137 -28.70 2.90 12.73
N PHE A 138 -28.44 1.79 12.05
CA PHE A 138 -29.05 0.49 12.32
C PHE A 138 -28.37 -0.27 13.47
N ILE A 139 -27.16 0.13 13.89
CA ILE A 139 -26.48 -0.36 15.09
C ILE A 139 -27.09 0.32 16.33
N LYS A 140 -27.69 -0.46 17.21
CA LYS A 140 -28.36 0.02 18.43
C LYS A 140 -27.43 0.02 19.64
N HIS A 141 -26.64 -1.03 19.80
CA HIS A 141 -25.73 -1.21 20.92
C HIS A 141 -24.35 -1.66 20.45
N VAL A 142 -23.32 -1.16 21.12
CA VAL A 142 -21.92 -1.45 20.82
C VAL A 142 -21.17 -1.72 22.12
N ASP A 143 -20.72 -2.95 22.29
CA ASP A 143 -19.80 -3.32 23.37
C ASP A 143 -18.37 -3.28 22.86
N VAL A 144 -17.48 -2.61 23.60
CA VAL A 144 -16.05 -2.58 23.31
C VAL A 144 -15.30 -3.24 24.45
N THR A 145 -14.49 -4.24 24.13
CA THR A 145 -13.60 -4.91 25.09
C THR A 145 -12.17 -4.75 24.62
N PHE A 146 -11.35 -4.10 25.44
CA PHE A 146 -9.90 -4.11 25.28
C PHE A 146 -9.31 -5.21 26.15
N ILE A 147 -8.33 -5.94 25.62
CA ILE A 147 -7.63 -6.98 26.36
C ILE A 147 -6.14 -6.66 26.33
N THR A 148 -5.53 -6.51 27.50
CA THR A 148 -4.09 -6.28 27.68
C THR A 148 -3.43 -7.36 28.53
N ASP A 149 -4.23 -8.25 29.12
CA ASP A 149 -3.75 -9.48 29.76
C ASP A 149 -3.16 -10.44 28.70
N PRO A 150 -1.85 -10.78 28.78
CA PRO A 150 -1.17 -11.58 27.75
C PRO A 150 -1.81 -12.95 27.49
N ASP A 151 -2.18 -13.67 28.55
CA ASP A 151 -2.75 -15.01 28.44
C ASP A 151 -4.13 -14.96 27.77
N LYS A 152 -4.94 -13.96 28.12
CA LYS A 152 -6.25 -13.76 27.52
C LYS A 152 -6.17 -13.31 26.06
N VAL A 153 -5.23 -12.42 25.71
CA VAL A 153 -5.00 -12.06 24.30
C VAL A 153 -4.66 -13.30 23.49
N LYS A 154 -3.77 -14.17 24.00
CA LYS A 154 -3.37 -15.39 23.31
C LYS A 154 -4.53 -16.38 23.12
N GLU A 155 -5.38 -16.55 24.14
CA GLU A 155 -6.56 -17.42 24.06
C GLU A 155 -7.57 -16.94 23.01
N GLU A 156 -7.89 -15.64 23.01
CA GLU A 156 -8.88 -15.08 22.09
C GLU A 156 -8.34 -14.91 20.66
N LEU A 157 -7.02 -14.74 20.50
CA LEU A 157 -6.36 -14.65 19.20
C LEU A 157 -6.60 -15.92 18.36
N GLU A 158 -6.49 -17.11 18.96
CA GLU A 158 -6.73 -18.36 18.25
C GLU A 158 -8.19 -18.47 17.77
N LYS A 159 -9.15 -18.03 18.60
CA LYS A 159 -10.58 -17.97 18.21
C LYS A 159 -10.82 -16.96 17.10
N ALA A 160 -10.15 -15.82 17.15
CA ALA A 160 -10.25 -14.79 16.12
C ALA A 160 -9.76 -15.32 14.77
N ARG A 161 -8.63 -16.03 14.75
CA ARG A 161 -8.09 -16.70 13.55
C ARG A 161 -9.06 -17.69 12.91
N GLU A 162 -9.76 -18.49 13.72
CA GLU A 162 -10.80 -19.38 13.20
C GLU A 162 -11.96 -18.60 12.54
N ILE A 163 -12.34 -17.45 13.09
CA ILE A 163 -13.38 -16.60 12.51
C ILE A 163 -12.89 -15.97 11.21
N TYR A 164 -11.66 -15.44 11.17
CA TYR A 164 -11.09 -14.88 9.94
C TYR A 164 -11.02 -15.92 8.83
N SER A 165 -10.55 -17.14 9.14
CA SER A 165 -10.52 -18.25 8.18
C SER A 165 -11.92 -18.54 7.61
N LYS A 166 -12.95 -18.58 8.47
CA LYS A 166 -14.33 -18.79 8.01
C LYS A 166 -14.84 -17.66 7.13
N ARG A 167 -14.47 -16.41 7.41
CA ARG A 167 -14.82 -15.26 6.56
C ARG A 167 -14.17 -15.40 5.18
N ASP A 168 -12.88 -15.72 5.15
CA ASP A 168 -12.13 -15.89 3.89
C ASP A 168 -12.64 -17.10 3.07
N ASP A 169 -13.01 -18.19 3.73
CA ASP A 169 -13.55 -19.40 3.09
C ASP A 169 -14.90 -19.15 2.39
N ARG A 170 -15.71 -18.17 2.83
CA ARG A 170 -16.99 -17.82 2.18
C ARG A 170 -16.80 -17.28 0.76
N THR A 171 -15.68 -16.61 0.49
CA THR A 171 -15.35 -16.06 -0.83
C THR A 171 -14.61 -17.03 -1.74
N LYS A 172 -14.10 -18.15 -1.22
CA LYS A 172 -13.13 -19.00 -1.91
C LYS A 172 -13.63 -19.62 -3.22
N ASN A 173 -14.93 -19.90 -3.32
CA ASN A 173 -15.53 -20.55 -4.49
C ASN A 173 -16.33 -19.58 -5.38
N LEU A 174 -16.17 -18.27 -5.15
CA LEU A 174 -16.76 -17.25 -6.00
C LEU A 174 -15.65 -16.65 -6.85
N HIS A 175 -15.85 -16.62 -8.16
CA HIS A 175 -14.88 -16.08 -9.10
C HIS A 175 -15.44 -14.89 -9.87
N GLU A 176 -14.54 -14.13 -10.51
CA GLU A 176 -14.90 -13.01 -11.37
C GLU A 176 -15.87 -13.39 -12.50
N GLU A 177 -15.83 -14.64 -12.97
CA GLU A 177 -16.75 -15.17 -13.98
C GLU A 177 -18.17 -15.40 -13.45
N ASP A 178 -18.33 -15.58 -12.14
CA ASP A 178 -19.63 -15.88 -11.50
C ASP A 178 -20.45 -14.61 -11.18
N VAL A 179 -19.88 -13.42 -11.43
CA VAL A 179 -20.46 -12.14 -11.02
C VAL A 179 -20.51 -11.12 -12.16
N ASP A 180 -21.56 -10.28 -12.13
CA ASP A 180 -21.78 -9.19 -13.09
C ASP A 180 -21.36 -7.81 -12.54
N VAL A 181 -21.00 -7.77 -11.25
CA VAL A 181 -20.62 -6.54 -10.55
C VAL A 181 -19.33 -6.77 -9.77
N PHE A 182 -18.52 -5.73 -9.69
CA PHE A 182 -17.41 -5.57 -8.78
C PHE A 182 -17.72 -4.43 -7.80
N TYR A 183 -16.80 -4.13 -6.89
CA TYR A 183 -16.96 -3.03 -5.95
C TYR A 183 -15.76 -2.11 -5.95
N GLY A 184 -16.01 -0.82 -5.89
CA GLY A 184 -15.00 0.20 -5.65
C GLY A 184 -14.88 0.48 -4.16
N CYS A 185 -13.69 0.82 -3.69
CA CYS A 185 -13.47 1.36 -2.35
C CYS A 185 -12.55 2.58 -2.40
N ILE A 186 -13.03 3.69 -1.85
CA ILE A 186 -12.32 4.99 -1.79
C ILE A 186 -12.05 5.45 -0.35
N MET A 187 -12.21 4.58 0.65
CA MET A 187 -11.98 4.97 2.07
C MET A 187 -10.59 5.58 2.29
N CYS A 188 -9.57 5.08 1.60
CA CYS A 188 -8.21 5.57 1.78
C CYS A 188 -7.87 6.84 0.98
N GLN A 189 -8.85 7.52 0.35
CA GLN A 189 -8.63 8.80 -0.33
C GLN A 189 -8.29 9.95 0.62
N SER A 190 -8.52 9.79 1.93
CA SER A 190 -7.99 10.71 2.94
C SER A 190 -6.45 10.79 2.93
N PHE A 191 -5.77 9.70 2.52
CA PHE A 191 -4.31 9.62 2.44
C PHE A 191 -3.77 9.68 1.01
N ALA A 192 -4.48 9.07 0.07
CA ALA A 192 -4.08 8.95 -1.32
C ALA A 192 -5.26 9.39 -2.21
N PRO A 193 -5.42 10.69 -2.50
CA PRO A 193 -6.65 11.25 -3.08
C PRO A 193 -7.06 10.66 -4.43
N THR A 194 -6.11 10.10 -5.18
CA THR A 194 -6.33 9.47 -6.48
C THR A 194 -6.45 7.94 -6.42
N HIS A 195 -6.32 7.35 -5.22
CA HIS A 195 -6.38 5.92 -5.03
C HIS A 195 -7.82 5.40 -5.04
N LEU A 196 -7.99 4.21 -5.59
CA LEU A 196 -9.19 3.40 -5.47
C LEU A 196 -8.78 1.92 -5.49
N CYS A 197 -9.42 1.11 -4.64
CA CYS A 197 -9.41 -0.35 -4.79
C CYS A 197 -10.58 -0.79 -5.68
N VAL A 198 -10.32 -1.63 -6.68
CA VAL A 198 -11.34 -2.46 -7.33
C VAL A 198 -11.30 -3.82 -6.63
N ILE A 199 -12.42 -4.20 -6.02
CA ILE A 199 -12.58 -5.43 -5.24
C ILE A 199 -13.40 -6.40 -6.07
N THR A 200 -12.83 -7.56 -6.32
CA THR A 200 -13.45 -8.67 -7.04
C THR A 200 -13.43 -9.93 -6.17
N PRO A 201 -14.17 -11.00 -6.53
CA PRO A 201 -14.07 -12.27 -5.80
C PRO A 201 -12.64 -12.83 -5.76
N ASP A 202 -11.89 -12.66 -6.85
CA ASP A 202 -10.51 -13.14 -6.98
C ASP A 202 -9.45 -12.12 -6.55
N ARG A 203 -9.82 -10.86 -6.26
CA ARG A 203 -8.90 -9.79 -5.81
C ARG A 203 -9.53 -8.97 -4.68
N PRO A 204 -9.31 -9.36 -3.41
CA PRO A 204 -9.72 -8.59 -2.24
C PRO A 204 -9.03 -7.22 -2.18
N ALA A 205 -9.55 -6.30 -1.37
CA ALA A 205 -8.90 -5.01 -1.13
C ALA A 205 -7.47 -5.19 -0.63
N LEU A 206 -6.55 -4.33 -1.05
CA LEU A 206 -5.12 -4.45 -0.73
C LEU A 206 -4.81 -4.47 0.77
N CYS A 207 -5.70 -3.90 1.60
CA CYS A 207 -5.55 -3.92 3.06
C CYS A 207 -5.78 -5.29 3.70
N GLY A 208 -6.36 -6.26 2.98
CA GLY A 208 -6.72 -7.59 3.50
C GLY A 208 -7.99 -7.63 4.35
N GLY A 209 -8.54 -6.46 4.72
CA GLY A 209 -9.70 -6.37 5.62
C GLY A 209 -11.07 -6.34 4.95
N ILE A 210 -11.13 -6.30 3.61
CA ILE A 210 -12.39 -6.24 2.86
C ILE A 210 -12.32 -7.19 1.67
N ASN A 211 -13.15 -8.22 1.69
CA ASN A 211 -13.36 -9.12 0.56
C ASN A 211 -14.61 -8.71 -0.25
N TYR A 212 -14.91 -9.48 -1.29
CA TYR A 212 -16.05 -9.21 -2.17
C TYR A 212 -17.41 -9.21 -1.46
N LEU A 213 -17.65 -10.14 -0.53
CA LEU A 213 -18.92 -10.22 0.21
C LEU A 213 -19.07 -9.07 1.20
N ASP A 214 -17.98 -8.67 1.84
CA ASP A 214 -17.93 -7.49 2.70
C ASP A 214 -18.31 -6.24 1.89
N ALA A 215 -17.71 -6.07 0.69
CA ALA A 215 -17.98 -4.92 -0.16
C ALA A 215 -19.43 -4.88 -0.69
N ARG A 216 -19.98 -6.05 -1.03
CA ARG A 216 -21.41 -6.22 -1.37
C ARG A 216 -22.33 -5.84 -0.24
N ALA A 217 -21.99 -6.24 0.99
CA ALA A 217 -22.80 -5.91 2.15
C ALA A 217 -22.72 -4.41 2.47
N ALA A 218 -21.51 -3.82 2.41
CA ALA A 218 -21.29 -2.39 2.64
C ALA A 218 -22.08 -1.50 1.67
N SER A 219 -21.99 -1.76 0.36
CA SER A 219 -22.64 -0.95 -0.68
C SER A 219 -24.17 -0.98 -0.62
N LYS A 220 -24.77 -2.08 -0.12
CA LYS A 220 -26.22 -2.16 0.11
C LYS A 220 -26.68 -1.35 1.30
N ILE A 221 -25.83 -1.23 2.31
CA ILE A 221 -26.14 -0.52 3.55
C ILE A 221 -26.04 0.98 3.37
N ASP A 222 -24.95 1.42 2.73
CA ASP A 222 -24.70 2.83 2.47
C ASP A 222 -24.34 3.01 0.99
N PRO A 223 -25.34 3.15 0.10
CA PRO A 223 -25.12 3.32 -1.34
C PRO A 223 -24.33 4.57 -1.72
N GLU A 224 -24.34 5.60 -0.85
CA GLU A 224 -23.59 6.85 -1.03
C GLU A 224 -22.25 6.82 -0.27
N GLY A 225 -21.91 5.68 0.33
CA GLY A 225 -20.71 5.48 1.12
C GLY A 225 -19.44 5.34 0.28
N ALA A 226 -18.33 5.10 0.98
CA ALA A 226 -17.02 4.93 0.36
C ALA A 226 -16.84 3.60 -0.39
N ILE A 227 -17.80 2.66 -0.26
CA ILE A 227 -17.82 1.38 -0.98
C ILE A 227 -19.07 1.35 -1.86
N PHE A 228 -18.88 1.13 -3.16
CA PHE A 228 -19.96 1.26 -4.15
C PHE A 228 -19.86 0.17 -5.22
N GLU A 229 -20.99 -0.13 -5.86
CA GLU A 229 -21.06 -1.09 -6.97
C GLU A 229 -20.41 -0.54 -8.24
N ILE A 230 -19.68 -1.40 -8.94
CA ILE A 230 -19.12 -1.15 -10.27
C ILE A 230 -19.68 -2.23 -11.20
N PRO A 231 -20.53 -1.89 -12.19
CA PRO A 231 -20.92 -2.86 -13.21
C PRO A 231 -19.68 -3.38 -13.94
N LYS A 232 -19.57 -4.71 -14.14
CA LYS A 232 -18.36 -5.30 -14.72
C LYS A 232 -18.07 -4.79 -16.14
N GLY A 233 -19.11 -4.53 -16.93
CA GLY A 233 -18.95 -4.08 -18.32
C GLY A 233 -18.41 -5.18 -19.25
N ASN A 234 -17.87 -4.77 -20.39
CA ASN A 234 -17.23 -5.67 -21.35
C ASN A 234 -15.78 -5.92 -20.93
N CYS A 235 -15.36 -7.19 -20.95
CA CYS A 235 -13.96 -7.56 -20.78
C CYS A 235 -13.16 -7.14 -22.03
N ILE A 236 -12.12 -6.34 -21.84
CA ILE A 236 -11.20 -5.86 -22.87
C ILE A 236 -9.98 -6.80 -22.95
N ASP A 237 -9.49 -7.27 -21.80
CA ASP A 237 -8.35 -8.18 -21.69
C ASP A 237 -8.58 -9.11 -20.50
N GLU A 238 -8.86 -10.38 -20.79
CA GLU A 238 -9.18 -11.41 -19.79
C GLU A 238 -7.96 -11.78 -18.93
N ALA A 239 -6.76 -11.78 -19.52
CA ALA A 239 -5.55 -12.12 -18.78
C ALA A 239 -5.24 -11.02 -17.75
N LYS A 240 -5.36 -9.75 -18.15
CA LYS A 240 -5.12 -8.60 -17.27
C LYS A 240 -6.30 -8.26 -16.36
N GLY A 241 -7.49 -8.82 -16.61
CA GLY A 241 -8.71 -8.45 -15.91
C GLY A 241 -9.10 -7.00 -16.17
N MET A 242 -9.01 -6.55 -17.43
CA MET A 242 -9.37 -5.19 -17.82
C MET A 242 -10.80 -5.15 -18.38
N TYR A 243 -11.56 -4.15 -17.94
CA TYR A 243 -12.94 -3.97 -18.36
C TYR A 243 -13.21 -2.49 -18.66
N ASP A 244 -14.07 -2.22 -19.64
CA ASP A 244 -14.36 -0.85 -20.10
C ASP A 244 -15.01 0.00 -19.00
N VAL A 245 -16.10 -0.48 -18.40
CA VAL A 245 -16.81 0.23 -17.33
C VAL A 245 -15.96 0.38 -16.08
N VAL A 246 -15.13 -0.62 -15.75
CA VAL A 246 -14.19 -0.51 -14.63
C VAL A 246 -13.18 0.61 -14.89
N ASN A 247 -12.65 0.74 -16.11
CA ASN A 247 -11.75 1.84 -16.46
C ASN A 247 -12.43 3.20 -16.37
N ASP A 248 -13.68 3.33 -16.84
CA ASP A 248 -14.45 4.58 -16.74
C ASP A 248 -14.60 5.01 -15.27
N VAL A 249 -14.96 4.07 -14.40
CA VAL A 249 -15.12 4.33 -12.96
C VAL A 249 -13.78 4.64 -12.29
N VAL A 250 -12.72 3.92 -12.62
CA VAL A 250 -11.36 4.19 -12.11
C VAL A 250 -10.94 5.60 -12.50
N CYS A 251 -11.17 6.01 -13.75
CA CYS A 251 -10.87 7.36 -14.24
C CYS A 251 -11.67 8.42 -13.48
N GLU A 252 -12.99 8.25 -13.34
CA GLU A 252 -13.84 9.17 -12.59
C GLU A 252 -13.38 9.31 -11.13
N LYS A 253 -13.22 8.19 -10.42
CA LYS A 253 -12.94 8.17 -8.97
C LYS A 253 -11.51 8.54 -8.63
N SER A 254 -10.59 8.45 -9.59
CA SER A 254 -9.21 8.96 -9.48
C SER A 254 -9.06 10.41 -9.95
N GLN A 255 -10.16 11.12 -10.24
CA GLN A 255 -10.14 12.51 -10.72
C GLN A 255 -9.40 12.66 -12.07
N GLY A 256 -9.45 11.61 -12.89
CA GLY A 256 -8.81 11.55 -14.20
C GLY A 256 -7.32 11.19 -14.18
N SER A 257 -6.72 10.91 -13.02
CA SER A 257 -5.29 10.59 -12.96
C SER A 257 -4.98 9.17 -13.46
N ILE A 258 -5.92 8.23 -13.33
CA ILE A 258 -5.76 6.84 -13.76
C ILE A 258 -6.78 6.53 -14.85
N GLU A 259 -6.34 6.43 -16.10
CA GLU A 259 -7.25 6.20 -17.24
C GLU A 259 -7.74 4.75 -17.35
N SER A 260 -6.93 3.78 -16.92
CA SER A 260 -7.25 2.36 -17.00
C SER A 260 -6.44 1.53 -15.99
N MET A 261 -6.95 0.36 -15.64
CA MET A 261 -6.34 -0.50 -14.63
C MET A 261 -6.39 -1.97 -15.04
N ALA A 262 -5.25 -2.65 -14.98
CA ALA A 262 -5.14 -4.09 -15.02
C ALA A 262 -5.27 -4.65 -13.60
N LEU A 263 -6.29 -5.47 -13.37
CA LEU A 263 -6.53 -6.12 -12.09
C LEU A 263 -5.56 -7.27 -11.83
N HIS A 264 -4.89 -7.83 -12.83
CA HIS A 264 -4.01 -8.99 -12.66
C HIS A 264 -2.63 -8.83 -13.31
N SER A 265 -2.15 -7.59 -13.43
CA SER A 265 -0.78 -7.27 -13.81
C SER A 265 -0.16 -6.28 -12.81
N ALA A 266 1.12 -6.50 -12.49
CA ALA A 266 2.01 -5.56 -11.83
C ALA A 266 2.82 -4.74 -12.87
N LEU A 267 2.99 -5.23 -14.11
CA LEU A 267 3.86 -4.63 -15.12
C LEU A 267 3.17 -3.67 -16.09
N ASP A 268 1.89 -3.87 -16.39
CA ASP A 268 1.13 -3.01 -17.30
C ASP A 268 -0.09 -2.45 -16.57
N LYS A 269 -0.13 -1.12 -16.38
CA LYS A 269 -1.23 -0.39 -15.73
C LYS A 269 -1.70 -1.03 -14.42
N PRO A 270 -0.80 -1.28 -13.46
CA PRO A 270 -1.14 -1.97 -12.21
C PRO A 270 -2.18 -1.19 -11.40
N SER A 271 -2.87 -1.86 -10.47
CA SER A 271 -3.67 -1.13 -9.48
C SER A 271 -2.80 -0.19 -8.66
N THR A 272 -3.36 0.97 -8.30
CA THR A 272 -2.69 1.92 -7.40
C THR A 272 -2.71 1.42 -5.96
N SER A 273 -1.88 2.01 -5.10
CA SER A 273 -1.83 1.67 -3.68
C SER A 273 -1.90 2.91 -2.79
N CYS A 274 -2.72 2.88 -1.74
CA CYS A 274 -2.77 3.98 -0.77
C CYS A 274 -1.61 3.96 0.22
N GLY A 275 -1.39 2.82 0.90
CA GLY A 275 -0.36 2.68 1.93
C GLY A 275 -0.66 1.68 3.04
N CYS A 276 -1.85 1.07 3.05
CA CYS A 276 -2.27 0.07 4.04
C CYS A 276 -2.15 -1.39 3.55
N PHE A 277 -1.49 -1.65 2.42
CA PHE A 277 -1.29 -3.00 1.90
C PHE A 277 -0.55 -3.93 2.87
N GLU A 278 -0.91 -5.21 2.86
CA GLU A 278 -0.26 -6.24 3.67
C GLU A 278 1.09 -6.65 3.09
N ALA A 279 1.19 -6.72 1.76
CA ALA A 279 2.40 -7.08 1.04
C ALA A 279 2.59 -6.23 -0.22
N ILE A 280 3.83 -6.19 -0.71
CA ILE A 280 4.22 -5.53 -1.96
C ILE A 280 4.84 -6.59 -2.87
N THR A 281 4.33 -6.67 -4.09
CA THR A 281 5.05 -7.31 -5.19
C THR A 281 5.94 -6.27 -5.86
N PHE A 282 7.22 -6.60 -6.05
CA PHE A 282 8.19 -5.75 -6.72
C PHE A 282 8.93 -6.54 -7.80
N TYR A 283 9.07 -5.95 -8.98
CA TYR A 283 9.76 -6.55 -10.12
C TYR A 283 11.28 -6.44 -9.96
N ILE A 284 11.99 -7.50 -10.32
CA ILE A 284 13.45 -7.63 -10.28
C ILE A 284 13.92 -7.91 -11.71
N PRO A 285 14.33 -6.87 -12.46
CA PRO A 285 14.68 -6.99 -13.87
C PRO A 285 15.79 -8.01 -14.16
N GLU A 286 16.80 -8.10 -13.29
CA GLU A 286 17.99 -8.94 -13.47
C GLU A 286 17.70 -10.45 -13.41
N VAL A 287 16.54 -10.83 -12.87
CA VAL A 287 16.05 -12.21 -12.87
C VAL A 287 14.74 -12.36 -13.64
N ASP A 288 14.26 -11.28 -14.27
CA ASP A 288 12.97 -11.23 -14.96
C ASP A 288 11.86 -11.84 -14.10
N GLY A 289 11.80 -11.45 -12.83
CA GLY A 289 10.95 -12.09 -11.82
C GLY A 289 10.45 -11.11 -10.77
N PHE A 290 9.65 -11.61 -9.83
CA PHE A 290 9.06 -10.82 -8.77
C PHE A 290 9.59 -11.25 -7.41
N GLY A 291 9.96 -10.26 -6.60
CA GLY A 291 10.01 -10.41 -5.16
C GLY A 291 8.68 -10.04 -4.52
N VAL A 292 8.36 -10.65 -3.39
CA VAL A 292 7.22 -10.25 -2.55
C VAL A 292 7.69 -10.01 -1.14
N ALA A 293 7.36 -8.87 -0.54
CA ALA A 293 7.66 -8.57 0.86
C ALA A 293 6.38 -8.17 1.61
N ASP A 294 6.10 -8.84 2.73
CA ASP A 294 5.02 -8.43 3.62
C ASP A 294 5.49 -7.38 4.63
N ARG A 295 4.54 -6.62 5.17
CA ARG A 295 4.80 -5.53 6.11
C ARG A 295 5.46 -5.99 7.41
N GLY A 296 5.32 -7.27 7.78
CA GLY A 296 5.96 -7.86 8.93
C GLY A 296 7.48 -8.05 8.78
N PHE A 297 7.97 -8.07 7.54
CA PHE A 297 9.37 -8.33 7.23
C PHE A 297 10.29 -7.18 7.69
N LYS A 298 11.36 -7.54 8.42
CA LYS A 298 12.31 -6.59 9.03
C LYS A 298 13.70 -6.60 8.39
N GLY A 299 13.94 -7.51 7.45
CA GLY A 299 15.22 -7.63 6.76
C GLY A 299 15.30 -6.72 5.54
N GLU A 300 16.36 -6.92 4.77
CA GLU A 300 16.52 -6.35 3.44
C GLU A 300 16.10 -7.39 2.40
N THR A 301 15.50 -6.92 1.31
CA THR A 301 15.23 -7.74 0.13
C THR A 301 16.53 -7.98 -0.66
N PRO A 302 16.53 -8.85 -1.68
CA PRO A 302 17.70 -9.03 -2.56
C PRO A 302 18.16 -7.75 -3.28
N LEU A 303 17.31 -6.72 -3.31
CA LEU A 303 17.64 -5.38 -3.80
C LEU A 303 18.41 -4.51 -2.77
N GLY A 304 18.68 -5.03 -1.58
CA GLY A 304 19.36 -4.30 -0.50
C GLY A 304 18.49 -3.22 0.16
N ILE A 305 17.16 -3.29 0.00
CA ILE A 305 16.23 -2.32 0.56
C ILE A 305 15.16 -2.97 1.44
N PRO A 306 14.75 -2.34 2.56
CA PRO A 306 13.70 -2.86 3.43
C PRO A 306 12.29 -2.55 2.90
N PHE A 307 11.28 -3.22 3.47
CA PHE A 307 9.86 -3.01 3.15
C PHE A 307 9.44 -1.52 3.17
N SER A 308 9.95 -0.73 4.11
CA SER A 308 9.59 0.69 4.23
C SER A 308 9.99 1.53 3.01
N VAL A 309 11.09 1.17 2.34
CA VAL A 309 11.54 1.87 1.12
C VAL A 309 10.66 1.46 -0.05
N LEU A 310 10.38 0.17 -0.21
CA LEU A 310 9.43 -0.35 -1.21
C LEU A 310 8.05 0.29 -1.05
N ALA A 311 7.55 0.38 0.18
CA ALA A 311 6.26 0.99 0.49
C ALA A 311 6.21 2.46 0.10
N GLY A 312 7.32 3.20 0.29
CA GLY A 312 7.44 4.59 -0.12
C GLY A 312 7.38 4.79 -1.64
N GLN A 313 7.79 3.79 -2.42
CA GLN A 313 7.72 3.82 -3.89
C GLN A 313 6.34 3.43 -4.42
N CYS A 314 5.68 2.46 -3.78
CA CYS A 314 4.41 1.91 -4.25
C CYS A 314 3.17 2.71 -3.81
N SER A 315 3.24 3.40 -2.66
CA SER A 315 2.11 4.14 -2.09
C SER A 315 1.83 5.50 -2.76
N GLY A 316 0.70 6.14 -2.41
CA GLY A 316 0.36 7.49 -2.87
C GLY A 316 -0.64 7.55 -4.02
N GLY A 317 -1.29 6.44 -4.37
CA GLY A 317 -2.39 6.43 -5.35
C GLY A 317 -1.95 6.63 -6.80
N GLN A 318 -0.68 6.34 -7.11
CA GLN A 318 -0.13 6.35 -8.47
C GLN A 318 -0.02 4.92 -9.02
N GLN A 319 0.04 4.78 -10.34
CA GLN A 319 0.43 3.52 -10.98
C GLN A 319 1.95 3.48 -11.07
N VAL A 320 2.54 2.43 -10.51
CA VAL A 320 3.99 2.21 -10.53
C VAL A 320 4.25 0.84 -11.11
N GLU A 321 4.63 0.79 -12.38
CA GLU A 321 4.93 -0.47 -13.06
C GLU A 321 6.03 -1.23 -12.34
N GLY A 322 5.78 -2.52 -12.14
CA GLY A 322 6.62 -3.41 -11.36
C GLY A 322 6.41 -3.32 -9.85
N PHE A 323 5.63 -2.37 -9.30
CA PHE A 323 5.39 -2.25 -7.86
C PHE A 323 3.90 -2.19 -7.53
N CYS A 324 3.37 -3.26 -6.95
CA CYS A 324 1.95 -3.35 -6.60
C CYS A 324 1.74 -3.82 -5.16
N GLY A 325 1.08 -2.99 -4.35
CA GLY A 325 0.58 -3.35 -3.03
C GLY A 325 -0.63 -4.27 -3.15
N MET A 326 -0.74 -5.25 -2.25
CA MET A 326 -1.79 -6.25 -2.26
C MET A 326 -2.06 -6.82 -0.86
N SER A 327 -3.18 -7.53 -0.75
CA SER A 327 -3.46 -8.39 0.40
C SER A 327 -2.74 -9.73 0.23
N ILE A 328 -2.44 -10.39 1.35
CA ILE A 328 -1.87 -11.75 1.33
C ILE A 328 -2.89 -12.74 0.76
N ALA A 329 -4.20 -12.49 0.97
CA ALA A 329 -5.27 -13.30 0.41
C ALA A 329 -5.25 -13.38 -1.12
N TYR A 330 -4.84 -12.31 -1.82
CA TYR A 330 -4.72 -12.32 -3.27
C TYR A 330 -3.70 -13.35 -3.79
N MET A 331 -2.67 -13.68 -3.01
CA MET A 331 -1.68 -14.70 -3.37
C MET A 331 -2.29 -16.12 -3.46
N LYS A 332 -3.46 -16.32 -2.84
CA LYS A 332 -4.23 -17.57 -2.88
C LYS A 332 -5.21 -17.65 -4.05
N SER A 333 -5.36 -16.54 -4.79
CA SER A 333 -6.25 -16.45 -5.94
C SER A 333 -5.72 -17.21 -7.14
N SER A 334 -6.63 -17.78 -7.93
CA SER A 334 -6.29 -18.34 -9.24
C SER A 334 -5.83 -17.26 -10.24
N LYS A 335 -6.23 -16.00 -10.01
CA LYS A 335 -5.90 -14.84 -10.83
C LYS A 335 -4.63 -14.12 -10.37
N PHE A 336 -3.92 -14.64 -9.36
CA PHE A 336 -2.72 -14.01 -8.79
C PHE A 336 -1.69 -13.67 -9.86
N PHE A 337 -1.61 -12.37 -10.21
CA PHE A 337 -0.82 -11.81 -11.31
C PHE A 337 -0.76 -12.69 -12.57
N GLN A 338 -1.90 -13.27 -12.96
CA GLN A 338 -1.95 -14.26 -14.04
C GLN A 338 -1.42 -13.72 -15.38
N ALA A 339 -1.59 -12.42 -15.65
CA ALA A 339 -1.10 -11.78 -16.87
C ALA A 339 0.45 -11.77 -16.93
N ASP A 340 1.07 -11.75 -15.75
CA ASP A 340 2.53 -11.67 -15.60
C ASP A 340 3.13 -13.02 -15.19
N GLY A 341 2.38 -14.13 -15.38
CA GLY A 341 2.82 -15.50 -15.12
C GLY A 341 2.64 -16.02 -13.68
N GLY A 342 2.03 -15.22 -12.80
CA GLY A 342 1.66 -15.59 -11.44
C GLY A 342 2.78 -16.22 -10.63
N TRP A 343 2.50 -17.33 -9.95
CA TRP A 343 3.46 -18.01 -9.08
C TRP A 343 4.77 -18.42 -9.78
N LYS A 344 4.74 -18.71 -11.09
CA LYS A 344 5.95 -19.10 -11.84
C LYS A 344 6.96 -17.95 -11.99
N ARG A 345 6.54 -16.73 -11.69
CA ARG A 345 7.34 -15.52 -11.81
C ARG A 345 7.77 -14.96 -10.46
N VAL A 346 7.31 -15.53 -9.36
CA VAL A 346 7.78 -15.18 -8.01
C VAL A 346 9.09 -15.89 -7.72
N THR A 347 10.16 -15.12 -7.55
CA THR A 347 11.52 -15.65 -7.35
C THR A 347 12.01 -15.56 -5.91
N TRP A 348 11.43 -14.65 -5.12
CA TRP A 348 11.84 -14.42 -3.74
C TRP A 348 10.69 -13.97 -2.84
N MET A 349 10.66 -14.44 -1.59
CA MET A 349 9.80 -13.89 -0.53
C MET A 349 10.30 -14.26 0.87
N PRO A 350 9.96 -13.49 1.91
CA PRO A 350 10.28 -13.84 3.29
C PRO A 350 9.78 -15.23 3.66
N LYS A 351 10.56 -15.98 4.44
CA LYS A 351 10.21 -17.32 4.92
C LYS A 351 8.88 -17.35 5.66
N GLU A 352 8.66 -16.38 6.56
CA GLU A 352 7.39 -16.29 7.30
C GLU A 352 6.20 -16.08 6.37
N LEU A 353 6.34 -15.27 5.31
CA LEU A 353 5.31 -15.11 4.30
C LEU A 353 5.08 -16.40 3.51
N LYS A 354 6.17 -17.04 3.09
CA LYS A 354 6.15 -18.33 2.36
C LYS A 354 5.42 -19.41 3.15
N GLU A 355 5.63 -19.49 4.46
CA GLU A 355 4.94 -20.42 5.35
C GLU A 355 3.42 -20.10 5.45
N LYS A 356 3.04 -18.82 5.52
CA LYS A 356 1.63 -18.38 5.58
C LYS A 356 0.81 -18.72 4.33
N VAL A 357 1.45 -18.76 3.16
CA VAL A 357 0.80 -19.01 1.86
C VAL A 357 1.23 -20.32 1.21
N LEU A 358 1.85 -21.23 1.97
CA LEU A 358 2.39 -22.49 1.45
C LEU A 358 1.34 -23.35 0.74
N ASP A 359 0.08 -23.26 1.19
CA ASP A 359 -1.09 -23.91 0.61
C ASP A 359 -1.43 -23.41 -0.80
N ALA A 360 -1.07 -22.16 -1.12
CA ALA A 360 -1.29 -21.54 -2.42
C ALA A 360 -0.12 -21.73 -3.40
N ILE A 361 1.10 -21.96 -2.88
CA ILE A 361 2.28 -22.18 -3.75
C ILE A 361 2.18 -23.55 -4.42
N PRO A 362 2.24 -23.63 -5.76
CA PRO A 362 2.33 -24.90 -6.49
C PRO A 362 3.47 -25.77 -5.95
N GLU A 363 3.21 -27.06 -5.75
CA GLU A 363 4.13 -27.97 -5.06
C GLU A 363 5.52 -27.99 -5.70
N GLU A 364 5.59 -27.90 -7.03
CA GLU A 364 6.81 -27.88 -7.83
C GLU A 364 7.64 -26.59 -7.69
N LEU A 365 7.07 -25.51 -7.13
CA LEU A 365 7.74 -24.22 -6.95
C LEU A 365 8.19 -23.98 -5.51
N ARG A 366 7.68 -24.74 -4.54
CA ARG A 366 7.95 -24.50 -3.10
C ARG A 366 9.43 -24.46 -2.78
N ASP A 367 10.24 -25.34 -3.37
CA ASP A 367 11.70 -25.39 -3.15
C ASP A 367 12.50 -24.51 -4.13
N LYS A 368 11.83 -23.80 -5.04
CA LYS A 368 12.45 -22.99 -6.09
C LYS A 368 12.33 -21.48 -5.85
N ILE A 369 11.49 -21.05 -4.92
CA ILE A 369 11.36 -19.66 -4.49
C ILE A 369 12.33 -19.41 -3.35
N ALA A 370 13.26 -18.47 -3.51
CA ALA A 370 14.25 -18.14 -2.50
C ALA A 370 13.62 -17.37 -1.32
N THR A 371 14.29 -17.41 -0.17
CA THR A 371 13.99 -16.63 1.02
C THR A 371 15.18 -15.79 1.45
N GLU A 372 15.01 -14.97 2.48
CA GLU A 372 16.09 -14.24 3.15
C GLU A 372 17.14 -15.16 3.80
N GLU A 373 16.82 -16.43 4.03
CA GLU A 373 17.79 -17.43 4.53
C GLU A 373 18.65 -18.02 3.39
N ASP A 374 18.15 -17.97 2.14
CA ASP A 374 18.83 -18.54 0.98
C ASP A 374 19.75 -17.53 0.29
N VAL A 375 19.30 -16.27 0.17
CA VAL A 375 19.96 -15.22 -0.63
C VAL A 375 19.80 -13.85 0.00
N SER A 376 20.84 -13.02 -0.19
CA SER A 376 20.92 -11.64 0.31
C SER A 376 21.20 -10.61 -0.79
N SER A 377 21.47 -11.06 -2.02
CA SER A 377 21.78 -10.19 -3.17
C SER A 377 21.20 -10.75 -4.47
N ILE A 378 21.15 -9.90 -5.50
CA ILE A 378 20.73 -10.30 -6.85
C ILE A 378 21.60 -11.39 -7.46
N GLU A 379 22.92 -11.35 -7.25
CA GLU A 379 23.84 -12.37 -7.77
C GLU A 379 23.57 -13.74 -7.13
N GLU A 380 23.37 -13.77 -5.80
CA GLU A 380 23.00 -14.99 -5.08
C GLU A 380 21.63 -15.52 -5.55
N LEU A 381 20.66 -14.62 -5.75
CA LEU A 381 19.35 -14.96 -6.30
C LEU A 381 19.45 -15.59 -7.70
N GLN A 382 20.23 -15.00 -8.61
CA GLN A 382 20.45 -15.55 -9.94
C GLN A 382 21.04 -16.97 -9.88
N ASN A 383 22.02 -17.20 -9.02
CA ASN A 383 22.65 -18.51 -8.85
C ASN A 383 21.67 -19.55 -8.25
N PHE A 384 20.92 -19.17 -7.22
CA PHE A 384 19.89 -20.02 -6.62
C PHE A 384 18.83 -20.45 -7.64
N LEU A 385 18.32 -19.50 -8.45
CA LEU A 385 17.30 -19.79 -9.45
C LEU A 385 17.80 -20.76 -10.54
N LYS A 386 19.06 -20.64 -10.97
CA LYS A 386 19.71 -21.60 -11.88
C LYS A 386 19.81 -22.99 -11.25
N GLU A 387 20.33 -23.07 -10.02
CA GLU A 387 20.53 -24.33 -9.31
C GLU A 387 19.20 -25.07 -9.09
N LYS A 388 18.16 -24.35 -8.67
CA LYS A 388 16.83 -24.90 -8.43
C LYS A 388 16.00 -25.09 -9.70
N SER A 389 16.54 -24.70 -10.87
CA SER A 389 15.83 -24.73 -12.15
C SER A 389 14.45 -24.08 -12.04
N HIS A 390 14.43 -22.84 -11.54
CA HIS A 390 13.23 -22.03 -11.45
C HIS A 390 12.68 -21.73 -12.86
N PRO A 391 11.35 -21.77 -13.11
CA PRO A 391 10.79 -21.58 -14.45
C PRO A 391 11.23 -20.28 -15.13
N VAL A 392 11.45 -19.22 -14.35
CA VAL A 392 11.93 -17.92 -14.86
C VAL A 392 13.25 -18.01 -15.64
N VAL A 393 14.09 -19.00 -15.35
CA VAL A 393 15.38 -19.19 -16.02
C VAL A 393 15.19 -19.51 -17.51
N GLU A 394 14.06 -20.11 -17.89
CA GLU A 394 13.71 -20.36 -19.29
C GLU A 394 13.54 -19.05 -20.07
N ASN A 395 13.08 -17.98 -19.41
CA ASN A 395 12.88 -16.66 -20.02
C ASN A 395 14.18 -15.88 -20.18
N TRP A 396 15.26 -16.25 -19.48
CA TRP A 396 16.55 -15.55 -19.63
C TRP A 396 17.19 -15.81 -20.99
N GLY A 397 16.86 -16.92 -21.65
CA GLY A 397 17.27 -17.16 -23.04
C GLY A 397 16.75 -16.11 -24.01
N SER A 398 15.61 -15.46 -23.71
CA SER A 398 15.09 -14.31 -24.46
C SER A 398 15.65 -12.95 -24.00
N MET A 399 16.36 -12.87 -22.88
CA MET A 399 17.05 -11.63 -22.46
C MET A 399 18.39 -11.41 -23.18
N ALA A 400 18.94 -12.44 -23.83
CA ALA A 400 20.24 -12.41 -24.50
C ALA A 400 20.28 -11.62 -25.84
N THR A 401 19.22 -10.88 -26.21
CA THR A 401 19.20 -10.04 -27.42
C THR A 401 19.27 -8.53 -27.16
N VAL A 402 19.69 -8.12 -25.96
CA VAL A 402 20.06 -6.73 -25.69
C VAL A 402 21.50 -6.69 -25.17
N GLU A 403 22.43 -7.31 -25.88
CA GLU A 403 23.87 -7.09 -25.66
C GLU A 403 24.40 -6.09 -26.71
N GLU A 404 25.04 -5.04 -26.18
CA GLU A 404 26.28 -4.43 -26.67
C GLU A 404 26.66 -4.67 -28.15
N GLU A 405 26.52 -3.62 -28.97
CA GLU A 405 27.61 -2.99 -29.75
C GLU A 405 27.03 -1.99 -30.76
N SER A 406 27.42 -0.72 -30.64
CA SER A 406 27.77 0.07 -31.84
C SER A 406 28.88 1.05 -31.45
N PRO A 407 30.08 0.94 -32.03
CA PRO A 407 31.11 1.96 -31.91
C PRO A 407 30.65 3.24 -32.62
N MET A 408 30.87 4.40 -32.00
CA MET A 408 30.80 5.69 -32.68
C MET A 408 31.94 5.76 -33.70
N GLU A 409 31.60 5.76 -35.00
CA GLU A 409 32.50 6.23 -36.05
C GLU A 409 32.49 7.77 -36.06
N GLU A 410 33.68 8.37 -36.04
CA GLU A 410 33.90 9.81 -36.22
C GLU A 410 33.62 10.19 -37.68
N GLU A 411 32.54 10.94 -37.94
CA GLU A 411 32.36 11.60 -39.24
C GLU A 411 32.80 13.06 -39.20
N HIS A 412 33.70 13.33 -40.15
CA HIS A 412 34.29 14.60 -40.55
C HIS A 412 33.21 15.62 -40.93
N ILE A 413 33.26 16.83 -40.35
CA ILE A 413 32.49 17.97 -40.82
C ILE A 413 33.28 18.67 -41.93
N GLU A 414 32.83 18.53 -43.18
CA GLU A 414 33.25 19.42 -44.28
C GLU A 414 32.24 20.58 -44.40
N GLU A 415 32.73 21.80 -44.20
CA GLU A 415 32.02 23.06 -44.46
C GLU A 415 31.76 23.25 -45.95
N TYR A 416 30.53 23.60 -46.32
CA TYR A 416 30.23 24.27 -47.58
C TYR A 416 29.46 25.57 -47.30
N GLU A 417 30.14 26.69 -47.53
CA GLU A 417 29.56 28.03 -47.61
C GLU A 417 28.73 28.18 -48.90
N GLU A 418 27.52 28.74 -48.80
CA GLU A 418 27.00 29.55 -49.90
C GLU A 418 26.19 30.75 -49.39
N LYS A 419 26.57 31.93 -49.89
CA LYS A 419 26.02 33.25 -49.58
C LYS A 419 24.83 33.57 -50.46
N VAL A 420 23.77 34.16 -49.91
CA VAL A 420 22.96 35.16 -50.63
C VAL A 420 22.47 36.26 -49.68
N GLU A 421 22.72 37.51 -50.05
CA GLU A 421 22.27 38.75 -49.39
C GLU A 421 20.84 39.14 -49.80
N GLY A 422 20.08 39.72 -48.87
CA GLY A 422 19.23 40.89 -49.17
C GLY A 422 17.70 40.79 -49.07
N VAL A 423 17.18 41.44 -48.02
CA VAL A 423 15.97 42.32 -47.97
C VAL A 423 14.66 41.79 -47.35
N GLU A 424 14.30 42.52 -46.26
CA GLU A 424 13.02 42.87 -45.62
C GLU A 424 12.23 41.94 -44.68
N ARG A 425 11.87 42.57 -43.55
CA ARG A 425 11.12 42.10 -42.38
C ARG A 425 9.67 41.73 -42.69
N VAL A 426 9.21 40.60 -42.13
CA VAL A 426 7.88 40.48 -41.50
C VAL A 426 8.01 39.57 -40.28
N GLU A 427 7.37 39.95 -39.18
CA GLU A 427 7.48 39.37 -37.85
C GLU A 427 6.24 38.49 -37.53
N TYR A 428 6.47 37.37 -36.82
CA TYR A 428 5.51 36.49 -36.08
C TYR A 428 4.53 35.61 -36.91
N VAL A 429 4.16 34.37 -36.58
CA VAL A 429 4.25 33.50 -35.38
C VAL A 429 4.47 32.06 -35.87
N GLU A 430 5.39 31.30 -35.25
CA GLU A 430 5.49 29.84 -35.43
C GLU A 430 4.41 29.11 -34.64
N GLY A 431 3.67 28.26 -35.35
CA GLY A 431 3.15 27.02 -34.79
C GLY A 431 3.29 25.96 -35.86
N PRO A 432 3.86 24.79 -35.53
CA PRO A 432 3.35 23.58 -36.16
C PRO A 432 3.22 22.39 -35.22
N THR A 433 2.04 21.80 -35.30
CA THR A 433 1.74 20.35 -35.39
C THR A 433 2.92 19.37 -35.42
N GLU A 434 2.83 18.40 -34.49
CA GLU A 434 3.43 17.04 -34.49
C GLU A 434 3.07 16.20 -35.74
N PRO A 435 3.85 15.14 -36.08
CA PRO A 435 3.64 13.81 -35.46
C PRO A 435 4.91 12.96 -35.14
N GLN A 436 4.87 12.37 -33.95
CA GLN A 436 5.27 11.01 -33.52
C GLN A 436 6.64 10.39 -33.92
N GLY A 437 7.41 10.10 -32.87
CA GLY A 437 8.41 9.03 -32.78
C GLY A 437 8.66 8.73 -31.29
N SER A 438 8.35 7.51 -30.85
CA SER A 438 8.42 7.07 -29.46
C SER A 438 9.87 6.82 -29.00
N GLU A 439 10.38 7.66 -28.12
CA GLU A 439 11.55 7.38 -27.29
C GLU A 439 11.13 7.39 -25.81
N MET A 440 11.52 6.33 -25.08
CA MET A 440 11.38 6.23 -23.62
C MET A 440 12.16 7.36 -22.95
N THR A 441 11.46 8.38 -22.46
CA THR A 441 12.05 9.44 -21.65
C THR A 441 12.27 8.97 -20.21
N VAL A 442 13.53 9.01 -19.77
CA VAL A 442 13.91 8.93 -18.35
C VAL A 442 13.19 10.04 -17.58
N PRO A 443 12.54 9.76 -16.42
CA PRO A 443 11.79 10.78 -15.71
C PRO A 443 12.74 11.86 -15.20
N THR A 444 12.67 13.02 -15.83
CA THR A 444 13.42 14.22 -15.44
C THR A 444 12.56 14.97 -14.43
N MET A 445 12.96 14.96 -13.17
CA MET A 445 12.25 15.67 -12.11
C MET A 445 12.51 17.18 -12.25
N TYR A 446 11.48 17.96 -12.56
CA TYR A 446 11.56 19.43 -12.49
C TYR A 446 11.33 19.86 -11.05
N LEU A 447 12.37 20.41 -10.41
CA LEU A 447 12.23 21.05 -9.11
C LEU A 447 11.59 22.45 -9.30
N PRO A 448 10.62 22.84 -8.47
CA PRO A 448 10.05 24.18 -8.51
C PRO A 448 11.11 25.24 -8.20
N GLU A 449 10.96 26.41 -8.84
CA GLU A 449 11.84 27.57 -8.63
C GLU A 449 12.01 27.88 -7.13
N GLY A 450 13.27 27.93 -6.68
CA GLY A 450 13.63 28.37 -5.33
C GLY A 450 14.10 27.28 -4.36
N PHE A 451 14.10 26.00 -4.74
CA PHE A 451 14.72 24.97 -3.89
C PHE A 451 16.25 24.98 -4.05
N GLY A 452 16.96 25.48 -3.04
CA GLY A 452 18.40 25.22 -2.86
C GLY A 452 19.39 26.33 -3.26
N GLY A 453 18.95 27.55 -3.60
CA GLY A 453 19.84 28.73 -3.68
C GLY A 453 21.02 28.63 -4.66
N PHE A 454 21.01 27.69 -5.61
CA PHE A 454 22.02 27.59 -6.65
C PHE A 454 21.75 28.61 -7.76
N PRO A 455 22.78 29.31 -8.28
CA PRO A 455 22.69 30.08 -9.50
C PRO A 455 22.20 29.22 -10.68
N SER A 456 21.45 29.83 -11.61
CA SER A 456 20.79 29.17 -12.76
C SER A 456 21.74 28.51 -13.77
N ASP A 457 23.04 28.69 -13.60
CA ASP A 457 24.13 28.20 -14.45
C ASP A 457 24.91 27.01 -13.85
N VAL A 458 24.46 26.44 -12.72
CA VAL A 458 25.16 25.32 -12.06
C VAL A 458 24.36 24.02 -12.16
N LYS A 459 24.93 23.03 -12.85
CA LYS A 459 24.41 21.65 -12.93
C LYS A 459 25.29 20.72 -12.10
N ILE A 460 24.74 20.12 -11.04
CA ILE A 460 25.43 19.13 -10.22
C ILE A 460 24.91 17.73 -10.59
N ILE A 461 25.81 16.86 -11.04
CA ILE A 461 25.49 15.46 -11.37
C ILE A 461 26.29 14.58 -10.41
N LEU A 462 25.58 13.84 -9.55
CA LEU A 462 26.18 12.87 -8.63
C LEU A 462 25.88 11.47 -9.15
N LYS A 463 26.92 10.66 -9.36
CA LYS A 463 26.79 9.24 -9.70
C LYS A 463 27.48 8.42 -8.61
N ASN A 464 26.77 7.47 -8.01
CA ASN A 464 27.24 6.57 -6.95
C ASN A 464 27.96 7.27 -5.78
N ALA A 465 27.35 8.33 -5.21
CA ALA A 465 27.91 9.05 -4.07
C ALA A 465 27.03 8.93 -2.82
N VAL A 466 27.65 8.59 -1.68
CA VAL A 466 27.06 8.72 -0.34
C VAL A 466 27.63 9.99 0.30
N ILE A 467 26.80 11.02 0.47
CA ILE A 467 27.23 12.29 1.09
C ILE A 467 26.77 12.30 2.55
N LYS A 468 27.72 12.32 3.49
CA LYS A 468 27.48 12.64 4.91
C LYS A 468 28.08 14.00 5.22
N VAL A 469 27.28 14.93 5.72
CA VAL A 469 27.74 16.26 6.16
C VAL A 469 27.20 16.54 7.56
N GLU A 470 28.06 17.01 8.46
CA GLU A 470 27.67 17.36 9.83
C GLU A 470 27.19 18.81 9.95
N GLU A 471 27.70 19.74 9.14
CA GLU A 471 27.20 21.12 9.05
C GLU A 471 27.50 21.73 7.66
N ILE A 472 26.58 22.50 7.09
CA ILE A 472 26.77 23.26 5.84
C ILE A 472 26.59 24.75 6.14
N ILE A 473 27.61 25.55 5.87
CA ILE A 473 27.58 27.02 6.01
C ILE A 473 27.74 27.65 4.63
N ILE A 474 26.78 28.48 4.22
CA ILE A 474 26.79 29.20 2.96
C ILE A 474 27.00 30.69 3.24
N VAL A 475 28.09 31.27 2.72
CA VAL A 475 28.40 32.70 2.85
C VAL A 475 28.45 33.35 1.48
N ARG A 476 27.80 34.51 1.34
CA ARG A 476 27.81 35.30 0.11
C ARG A 476 28.94 36.35 0.17
N GLU A 477 30.00 36.16 -0.59
CA GLU A 477 31.00 37.22 -0.79
C GLU A 477 30.44 38.29 -1.75
N GLY A 478 30.23 39.50 -1.23
CA GLY A 478 29.82 40.64 -2.03
C GLY A 478 30.99 41.17 -2.86
N ASN A 479 30.87 41.12 -4.19
CA ASN A 479 31.79 41.80 -5.09
C ASN A 479 31.67 43.33 -4.89
N SER A 480 32.73 43.93 -4.35
CA SER A 480 32.94 45.37 -4.37
C SER A 480 33.48 45.82 -5.73
N LYS A 481 33.12 47.05 -6.14
CA LYS A 481 33.47 47.85 -7.34
C LYS A 481 32.36 47.87 -8.40
N ASN A 482 31.86 49.00 -8.89
CA ASN A 482 32.29 50.39 -8.81
C ASN A 482 31.06 51.31 -8.93
N LYS A 483 31.00 52.34 -8.09
CA LYS A 483 30.33 53.60 -8.45
C LYS A 483 31.18 54.27 -9.52
N ASP A 484 30.59 54.57 -10.67
CA ASP A 484 30.85 55.83 -11.37
C ASP A 484 29.79 56.08 -12.46
N ARG A 485 29.24 57.29 -12.38
CA ARG A 485 28.26 58.00 -13.24
C ARG A 485 26.78 57.71 -13.03
#